data_AF-A0A061F874-F1
#
_entry.id   AF-A0A061F874-F1
#
_cell.length_a   1.000
_cell.length_b   1.000
_cell.length_c   1.000
_cell.angle_alpha   90.00
_cell.angle_beta   90.00
_cell.angle_gamma   90.00
#
_symmetry.space_group_name_H-M   'P 1'
#
loop_
_entity.id
_entity.type
_entity.pdbx_description
1 polymer ?
#
loop_
_entity_poly.entity_id
_entity_poly.type
_entity_poly.pdbx_seq_one_letter_code
_entity_poly.pdbx_strand_id
1 'polypeptide(L)'
;MASAVNCCLSSSCFTLQSKLKSLSLRNSADSSSYALHQNSSAFKTLSFSNSLSHNFFSKGSLSISTMTQNPIRRTVVCEAAPKKKADSAAKRARQAEKRRIYNKARKSEVRTRMKKVLEALDVLRKKPDAQAEEIFSIEKLIAEAYSVIDKAVKVGTLHRNTGARRKSRLARRKKAVEIHHGWYTPAPAGNAA
;
A
#
# COMPACT_ATOMS: atom_id res chain seq x y z
N MET A 1 -22.84 37.33 32.35
CA MET A 1 -21.64 36.70 32.94
C MET A 1 -20.90 35.99 31.84
N ALA A 2 -19.88 36.65 31.27
CA ALA A 2 -19.06 36.15 30.18
C ALA A 2 -17.62 36.06 30.68
N SER A 3 -17.07 34.85 30.72
CA SER A 3 -15.71 34.57 31.16
C SER A 3 -14.74 34.69 29.98
N ALA A 4 -13.98 35.78 29.96
CA ALA A 4 -12.79 35.92 29.13
C ALA A 4 -11.63 35.17 29.82
N VAL A 5 -11.05 34.19 29.14
CA VAL A 5 -9.84 33.50 29.61
C VAL A 5 -8.68 33.92 28.71
N ASN A 6 -7.76 34.67 29.31
CA ASN A 6 -6.50 35.13 28.75
C ASN A 6 -5.62 33.95 28.30
N CYS A 7 -5.16 33.99 27.06
CA CYS A 7 -4.17 33.08 26.52
C CYS A 7 -2.80 33.78 26.56
N CYS A 8 -1.92 33.33 27.46
CA CYS A 8 -0.59 33.88 27.65
C CYS A 8 0.39 33.36 26.59
N LEU A 9 1.00 34.30 25.87
CA LEU A 9 2.22 34.13 25.08
C LEU A 9 3.41 33.91 26.02
N SER A 10 4.19 32.84 25.82
CA SER A 10 5.64 32.91 26.03
C SER A 10 6.37 31.80 25.26
N SER A 11 7.34 32.29 24.50
CA SER A 11 8.27 31.61 23.62
C SER A 11 9.41 30.95 24.37
N SER A 12 9.78 29.72 24.01
CA SER A 12 11.19 29.27 24.05
C SER A 12 11.38 28.04 23.15
N CYS A 13 11.98 28.28 21.98
CA CYS A 13 12.36 27.24 21.03
C CYS A 13 13.78 26.76 21.39
N PHE A 14 13.90 25.56 21.96
CA PHE A 14 15.19 24.89 22.12
C PHE A 14 15.61 24.26 20.78
N THR A 15 16.67 24.78 20.17
CA THR A 15 17.30 24.20 18.98
C THR A 15 18.29 23.10 19.39
N LEU A 16 18.00 21.85 19.04
CA LEU A 16 18.91 20.72 19.23
C LEU A 16 19.82 20.59 18.01
N GLN A 17 21.13 20.78 18.21
CA GLN A 17 22.15 20.66 17.16
C GLN A 17 22.63 19.20 17.11
N SER A 18 22.12 18.38 16.18
CA SER A 18 22.57 17.00 15.99
C SER A 18 23.68 16.91 14.92
N LYS A 19 24.92 16.70 15.37
CA LYS A 19 26.05 16.30 14.51
C LYS A 19 25.84 14.85 14.07
N LEU A 20 25.63 14.62 12.76
CA LEU A 20 25.64 13.28 12.18
C LEU A 20 27.09 12.83 11.97
N LYS A 21 27.51 11.76 12.67
CA LYS A 21 28.75 11.02 12.39
C LYS A 21 28.51 10.09 11.19
N SER A 22 29.37 10.19 10.17
CA SER A 22 29.37 9.33 8.98
C SER A 22 29.67 7.88 9.37
N LEU A 23 28.75 6.96 9.09
CA LEU A 23 29.02 5.52 9.17
C LEU A 23 29.60 5.06 7.83
N SER A 24 30.89 4.68 7.85
CA SER A 24 31.59 4.03 6.76
C SER A 24 31.46 2.51 6.92
N LEU A 25 30.87 1.83 5.93
CA LEU A 25 30.91 0.38 5.85
C LEU A 25 32.14 -0.03 5.04
N ARG A 26 33.13 -0.62 5.72
CA ARG A 26 34.24 -1.35 5.11
C ARG A 26 33.77 -2.77 4.83
N ASN A 27 33.80 -3.20 3.57
CA ASN A 27 33.72 -4.62 3.24
C ASN A 27 35.13 -5.17 3.10
N SER A 28 35.52 -6.00 4.06
CA SER A 28 36.72 -6.83 4.00
C SER A 28 36.46 -7.97 3.03
N ALA A 29 37.33 -8.09 2.02
CA ALA A 29 37.41 -9.25 1.15
C ALA A 29 38.12 -10.38 1.90
N ASP A 30 37.55 -11.59 1.86
CA ASP A 30 38.31 -12.83 2.00
C ASP A 30 38.00 -13.73 0.82
N SER A 31 39.07 -14.33 0.31
CA SER A 31 39.18 -14.99 -0.99
C SER A 31 39.04 -16.50 -0.84
N SER A 32 38.31 -17.17 -1.74
CA SER A 32 38.77 -18.45 -2.31
C SER A 32 38.06 -18.76 -3.64
N SER A 33 38.89 -18.86 -4.65
CA SER A 33 38.73 -19.10 -6.09
C SER A 33 38.10 -20.42 -6.51
N TYR A 34 37.28 -20.44 -7.58
CA TYR A 34 37.56 -21.18 -8.84
C TYR A 34 36.70 -20.66 -10.03
N ALA A 35 37.37 -20.18 -11.09
CA ALA A 35 37.09 -20.25 -12.55
C ALA A 35 35.63 -20.29 -13.10
N LEU A 36 35.21 -19.69 -14.23
CA LEU A 36 35.73 -18.86 -15.33
C LEU A 36 34.50 -18.41 -16.15
N HIS A 37 34.39 -17.13 -16.56
CA HIS A 37 34.19 -16.66 -17.95
C HIS A 37 33.96 -15.14 -17.93
N GLN A 38 34.92 -14.40 -18.49
CA GLN A 38 34.88 -12.95 -18.59
C GLN A 38 34.06 -12.53 -19.81
N ASN A 39 33.15 -11.57 -19.64
CA ASN A 39 32.61 -10.79 -20.74
C ASN A 39 32.85 -9.31 -20.42
N SER A 40 33.96 -8.81 -20.92
CA SER A 40 34.37 -7.41 -20.85
C SER A 40 33.69 -6.61 -21.97
N SER A 41 32.60 -5.90 -21.67
CA SER A 41 32.12 -4.81 -22.53
C SER A 41 32.56 -3.47 -21.94
N ALA A 42 33.77 -3.07 -22.32
CA ALA A 42 34.29 -1.74 -22.12
C ALA A 42 33.35 -0.71 -22.79
N PHE A 43 32.87 0.26 -22.02
CA PHE A 43 32.14 1.41 -22.55
C PHE A 43 33.10 2.26 -23.39
N LYS A 44 32.79 2.39 -24.69
CA LYS A 44 33.49 3.28 -25.61
C LYS A 44 32.95 4.71 -25.46
N THR A 45 33.83 5.65 -25.10
CA THR A 45 33.61 7.09 -25.20
C THR A 45 33.73 7.53 -26.66
N LEU A 46 32.67 8.10 -27.24
CA LEU A 46 32.75 8.72 -28.57
C LEU A 46 33.14 10.19 -28.42
N SER A 47 34.40 10.46 -28.75
CA SER A 47 34.92 11.76 -29.13
C SER A 47 34.66 11.96 -30.63
N PHE A 48 34.09 13.09 -31.03
CA PHE A 48 34.15 13.55 -32.41
C PHE A 48 34.65 14.98 -32.43
N SER A 49 35.82 15.13 -33.06
CA SER A 49 36.52 16.39 -33.32
C SER A 49 36.00 17.09 -34.57
N ASN A 50 36.19 18.40 -34.53
CA ASN A 50 36.04 19.41 -35.58
C ASN A 50 36.60 19.01 -36.96
N SER A 51 35.92 19.41 -38.03
CA SER A 51 36.60 19.81 -39.27
C SER A 51 35.78 20.83 -40.07
N LEU A 52 36.48 21.91 -40.43
CA LEU A 52 36.07 23.05 -41.26
C LEU A 52 35.65 22.63 -42.68
N SER A 53 34.67 23.33 -43.25
CA SER A 53 34.79 23.90 -44.61
C SER A 53 33.74 24.99 -44.85
N HIS A 54 34.24 26.19 -45.13
CA HIS A 54 33.48 27.36 -45.58
C HIS A 54 32.76 27.10 -46.91
N ASN A 55 31.55 27.65 -47.05
CA ASN A 55 31.00 28.02 -48.35
C ASN A 55 30.86 29.55 -48.41
N PHE A 56 31.57 30.12 -49.38
CA PHE A 56 31.56 31.50 -49.82
C PHE A 56 30.42 31.72 -50.84
N PHE A 57 29.92 32.95 -50.93
CA PHE A 57 28.95 33.49 -51.92
C PHE A 57 27.48 33.07 -51.71
N SER A 58 26.47 33.94 -51.82
CA SER A 58 26.34 35.20 -52.52
C SER A 58 25.40 36.16 -51.78
N LYS A 59 25.69 37.45 -51.91
CA LYS A 59 24.90 38.59 -51.43
C LYS A 59 23.54 38.63 -52.13
N GLY A 60 22.50 39.01 -51.38
CA GLY A 60 21.18 39.30 -51.94
C GLY A 60 20.23 39.84 -50.89
N SER A 61 20.41 41.10 -50.47
CA SER A 61 19.41 41.87 -49.74
C SER A 61 18.48 42.55 -50.73
N LEU A 62 17.25 42.06 -50.86
CA LEU A 62 16.17 42.82 -51.49
C LEU A 62 14.99 42.86 -50.53
N SER A 63 14.84 44.05 -49.93
CA SER A 63 13.67 44.53 -49.24
C SER A 63 12.59 44.93 -50.25
N ILE A 64 11.35 44.48 -50.08
CA ILE A 64 10.13 45.22 -50.46
C ILE A 64 9.02 44.75 -49.49
N SER A 65 8.62 45.64 -48.60
CA SER A 65 7.42 45.50 -47.78
C SER A 65 6.27 46.18 -48.52
N THR A 66 5.30 45.43 -49.02
CA THR A 66 4.02 46.00 -49.45
C THR A 66 3.10 46.08 -48.23
N MET A 67 2.73 47.30 -47.85
CA MET A 67 1.71 47.54 -46.82
C MET A 67 0.35 47.10 -47.36
N THR A 68 -0.07 45.89 -47.04
CA THR A 68 -1.47 45.47 -47.14
C THR A 68 -2.10 45.59 -45.75
N GLN A 69 -3.09 46.47 -45.64
CA GLN A 69 -3.89 46.62 -44.43
C GLN A 69 -4.60 45.29 -44.15
N ASN A 70 -4.24 44.65 -43.04
CA ASN A 70 -4.83 43.37 -42.64
C ASN A 70 -6.20 43.66 -42.00
N PRO A 71 -7.32 43.15 -42.55
CA PRO A 71 -8.60 43.29 -41.88
C PRO A 71 -8.54 42.54 -40.56
N ILE A 72 -9.11 43.12 -39.51
CA ILE A 72 -9.15 42.58 -38.14
C ILE A 72 -9.83 41.20 -38.17
N ARG A 73 -9.06 40.16 -38.42
CA ARG A 73 -9.45 38.78 -38.15
C ARG A 73 -9.47 38.64 -36.64
N ARG A 74 -10.65 38.58 -36.04
CA ARG A 74 -10.81 38.05 -34.69
C ARG A 74 -10.32 36.62 -34.72
N THR A 75 -9.06 36.40 -34.35
CA THR A 75 -8.50 35.06 -34.16
C THR A 75 -9.17 34.47 -32.92
N VAL A 76 -10.21 33.66 -33.12
CA VAL A 76 -10.66 32.76 -32.06
C VAL A 76 -9.53 31.75 -31.89
N VAL A 77 -8.66 31.99 -30.91
CA VAL A 77 -7.63 31.04 -30.51
C VAL A 77 -8.37 29.87 -29.86
N CYS A 78 -8.59 28.80 -30.62
CA CYS A 78 -8.91 27.51 -30.02
C CYS A 78 -7.67 27.09 -29.23
N GLU A 79 -7.68 27.32 -27.92
CA GLU A 79 -6.63 26.84 -27.02
C GLU A 79 -6.58 25.31 -27.13
N ALA A 80 -5.51 24.78 -27.72
CA ALA A 80 -5.36 23.36 -27.93
C ALA A 80 -5.27 22.67 -26.56
N ALA A 81 -6.27 21.84 -26.23
CA ALA A 81 -6.30 21.10 -24.98
C ALA A 81 -4.93 20.41 -24.73
N PRO A 82 -4.35 20.54 -23.52
CA PRO A 82 -3.03 20.00 -23.27
C PRO A 82 -3.04 18.49 -23.47
N LYS A 83 -2.30 18.02 -24.48
CA LYS A 83 -2.13 16.59 -24.76
C LYS A 83 -1.34 15.95 -23.62
N LYS A 84 -2.04 15.50 -22.58
CA LYS A 84 -1.43 14.75 -21.47
C LYS A 84 -0.85 13.46 -22.01
N LYS A 85 0.48 13.33 -21.93
CA LYS A 85 1.19 12.09 -22.24
C LYS A 85 0.72 10.99 -21.28
N ALA A 86 0.67 9.75 -21.75
CA ALA A 86 0.24 8.61 -20.94
C ALA A 86 1.24 8.35 -19.80
N ASP A 87 0.95 8.88 -18.62
CA ASP A 87 1.75 8.63 -17.43
C ASP A 87 1.34 7.31 -16.76
N SER A 88 2.22 6.31 -16.87
CA SER A 88 2.04 5.00 -16.24
C SER A 88 2.04 5.09 -14.72
N ALA A 89 2.77 6.03 -14.12
CA ALA A 89 2.83 6.24 -12.68
C ALA A 89 1.49 6.77 -12.15
N ALA A 90 0.96 7.85 -12.75
CA ALA A 90 -0.37 8.36 -12.40
C ALA A 90 -1.49 7.34 -12.61
N LYS A 91 -1.38 6.44 -13.60
CA LYS A 91 -2.33 5.32 -13.78
C LYS A 91 -2.25 4.32 -12.63
N ARG A 92 -1.04 3.90 -12.23
CA ARG A 92 -0.84 2.97 -11.11
C ARG A 92 -1.33 3.55 -9.79
N ALA A 93 -1.11 4.84 -9.54
CA ALA A 93 -1.64 5.54 -8.36
C ALA A 93 -3.17 5.47 -8.28
N ARG A 94 -3.87 5.78 -9.38
CA ARG A 94 -5.34 5.68 -9.45
C ARG A 94 -5.85 4.25 -9.22
N GLN A 95 -5.20 3.25 -9.82
CA GLN A 95 -5.56 1.85 -9.62
C GLN A 95 -5.32 1.38 -8.18
N ALA A 96 -4.21 1.82 -7.57
CA ALA A 96 -3.87 1.49 -6.20
C ALA A 96 -4.92 2.05 -5.24
N GLU A 97 -5.36 3.30 -5.40
CA GLU A 97 -6.38 3.89 -4.53
C GLU A 97 -7.71 3.14 -4.65
N LYS A 98 -8.13 2.82 -5.87
CA LYS A 98 -9.33 2.00 -6.11
C LYS A 98 -9.24 0.65 -5.40
N ARG A 99 -8.12 -0.07 -5.55
CA ARG A 99 -7.89 -1.36 -4.88
C ARG A 99 -7.79 -1.22 -3.36
N ARG A 100 -7.22 -0.12 -2.86
CA ARG A 100 -7.09 0.19 -1.43
C ARG A 100 -8.45 0.29 -0.77
N ILE A 101 -9.39 1.01 -1.37
CA ILE A 101 -10.75 1.19 -0.85
C ILE A 101 -11.45 -0.17 -0.69
N TYR A 102 -11.47 -1.01 -1.73
CA TYR A 102 -12.11 -2.33 -1.66
C TYR A 102 -11.42 -3.28 -0.68
N ASN A 103 -10.08 -3.33 -0.69
CA ASN A 103 -9.33 -4.18 0.23
C ASN A 103 -9.48 -3.73 1.68
N LYS A 104 -9.55 -2.42 1.93
CA LYS A 104 -9.82 -1.85 3.26
C LYS A 104 -11.19 -2.31 3.75
N ALA A 105 -12.24 -2.10 2.94
CA ALA A 105 -13.61 -2.49 3.30
C ALA A 105 -13.73 -3.97 3.64
N ARG A 106 -13.15 -4.85 2.81
CA ARG A 106 -13.21 -6.30 3.03
C ARG A 106 -12.38 -6.74 4.25
N LYS A 107 -11.22 -6.12 4.49
CA LYS A 107 -10.41 -6.39 5.70
C LYS A 107 -11.12 -5.92 6.97
N SER A 108 -11.77 -4.75 6.94
CA SER A 108 -12.53 -4.24 8.08
C SER A 108 -13.76 -5.11 8.35
N GLU A 109 -14.47 -5.56 7.31
CA GLU A 109 -15.63 -6.44 7.47
C GLU A 109 -15.26 -7.74 8.20
N VAL A 110 -14.19 -8.42 7.75
CA VAL A 110 -13.68 -9.62 8.44
C VAL A 110 -13.33 -9.30 9.90
N ARG A 111 -12.63 -8.19 10.16
CA ARG A 111 -12.25 -7.79 11.52
C ARG A 111 -13.49 -7.57 12.40
N THR A 112 -14.52 -6.91 11.89
CA THR A 112 -15.75 -6.62 12.62
C THR A 112 -16.54 -7.88 12.93
N ARG A 113 -16.76 -8.77 11.95
CA ARG A 113 -17.47 -10.04 12.18
C ARG A 113 -16.73 -10.93 13.17
N MET A 114 -15.41 -11.04 13.04
CA MET A 114 -14.59 -11.77 14.00
C MET A 114 -14.65 -11.17 15.42
N LYS A 115 -14.65 -9.83 15.54
CA LYS A 115 -14.74 -9.14 16.83
C LYS A 115 -16.06 -9.48 17.52
N LYS A 116 -17.19 -9.41 16.80
CA LYS A 116 -18.51 -9.79 17.33
C LYS A 116 -18.55 -11.21 17.91
N VAL A 117 -17.96 -12.18 17.18
CA VAL A 117 -17.86 -13.57 17.66
C VAL A 117 -17.03 -13.66 18.94
N LEU A 118 -15.88 -12.98 18.98
CA LEU A 118 -15.00 -13.02 20.15
C LEU A 118 -15.64 -12.37 21.37
N GLU A 119 -16.32 -11.24 21.20
CA GLU A 119 -17.05 -10.58 22.28
C GLU A 119 -18.17 -11.47 22.83
N ALA A 120 -18.94 -12.14 21.96
CA ALA A 120 -19.98 -13.07 22.38
C ALA A 120 -19.40 -14.28 23.16
N LEU A 121 -18.29 -14.86 22.69
CA LEU A 121 -17.59 -15.94 23.39
C LEU A 121 -17.00 -15.51 24.73
N ASP A 122 -16.45 -14.30 24.82
CA ASP A 122 -15.87 -13.77 26.06
C ASP A 122 -16.96 -13.47 27.10
N VAL A 123 -18.16 -13.04 26.68
CA VAL A 123 -19.34 -12.91 27.55
C VAL A 123 -19.80 -14.29 28.03
N LEU A 124 -19.93 -15.26 27.13
CA LEU A 124 -20.37 -16.61 27.46
C LEU A 124 -19.43 -17.30 28.46
N ARG A 125 -18.11 -17.09 28.32
CA ARG A 125 -17.12 -17.66 29.23
C ARG A 125 -17.26 -17.14 30.67
N LYS A 126 -17.68 -15.89 30.85
CA LYS A 126 -17.79 -15.25 32.17
C LYS A 126 -19.09 -15.61 32.90
N LYS A 127 -20.13 -15.98 32.16
CA LYS A 127 -21.41 -16.40 32.72
C LYS A 127 -21.31 -17.86 33.18
N PRO A 128 -21.61 -18.18 34.46
CA PRO A 128 -21.62 -19.56 34.94
C PRO A 128 -22.87 -20.34 34.48
N ASP A 129 -24.02 -19.67 34.34
CA ASP A 129 -25.32 -20.31 34.01
C ASP A 129 -25.60 -20.34 32.50
N ALA A 130 -24.58 -20.68 31.71
CA ALA A 130 -24.71 -20.68 30.25
C ALA A 130 -25.64 -21.81 29.79
N GLN A 131 -26.70 -21.47 29.05
CA GLN A 131 -27.58 -22.44 28.40
C GLN A 131 -27.02 -22.82 27.03
N ALA A 132 -27.24 -24.08 26.60
CA ALA A 132 -26.80 -24.58 25.30
C ALA A 132 -27.38 -23.79 24.11
N GLU A 133 -28.54 -23.15 24.31
CA GLU A 133 -29.21 -22.32 23.31
C GLU A 133 -28.39 -21.08 22.90
N GLU A 134 -27.59 -20.51 23.82
CA GLU A 134 -26.75 -19.35 23.49
C GLU A 134 -25.66 -19.72 22.47
N ILE A 135 -25.23 -20.99 22.42
CA ILE A 135 -24.22 -21.48 21.46
C ILE A 135 -24.74 -21.40 20.03
N PHE A 136 -26.01 -21.76 19.78
CA PHE A 136 -26.60 -21.71 18.43
C PHE A 136 -26.55 -20.31 17.83
N SER A 137 -26.78 -19.28 18.67
CA SER A 137 -26.66 -17.89 18.24
C SER A 137 -25.22 -17.53 17.82
N ILE A 138 -24.22 -18.03 18.55
CA ILE A 138 -22.81 -17.82 18.27
C ILE A 138 -22.38 -18.58 17.01
N GLU A 139 -22.91 -19.79 16.78
CA GLU A 139 -22.65 -20.57 15.58
C GLU A 139 -23.11 -19.86 14.32
N LYS A 140 -24.28 -19.19 14.38
CA LYS A 140 -24.75 -18.33 13.28
C LYS A 140 -23.75 -17.20 12.99
N LEU A 141 -23.23 -16.53 14.03
CA LEU A 141 -22.21 -15.49 13.87
C LEU A 141 -20.89 -16.05 13.31
N ILE A 142 -20.51 -17.27 13.69
CA ILE A 142 -19.33 -17.96 13.14
C ILE A 142 -19.53 -18.28 11.66
N ALA A 143 -20.71 -18.77 11.26
CA ALA A 143 -21.04 -19.05 9.87
C ALA A 143 -20.95 -17.78 9.01
N GLU A 144 -21.47 -16.65 9.49
CA GLU A 144 -21.32 -15.36 8.84
C GLU A 144 -19.83 -14.95 8.72
N ALA A 145 -19.05 -15.10 9.79
CA ALA A 145 -17.63 -14.78 9.78
C ALA A 145 -16.87 -15.65 8.76
N TYR A 146 -17.17 -16.95 8.68
CA TYR A 146 -16.56 -17.87 7.71
C TYR A 146 -16.92 -17.48 6.27
N SER A 147 -18.20 -17.16 6.01
CA SER A 147 -18.66 -16.69 4.70
C SER A 147 -17.86 -15.46 4.23
N VAL A 148 -17.67 -14.47 5.11
CA VAL A 148 -16.92 -13.25 4.77
C VAL A 148 -15.42 -13.54 4.59
N ILE A 149 -14.82 -14.40 5.43
CA ILE A 149 -13.42 -14.81 5.29
C ILE A 149 -13.19 -15.47 3.93
N ASP A 150 -14.06 -16.39 3.53
CA ASP A 150 -13.91 -17.14 2.29
C ASP A 150 -14.17 -16.29 1.05
N LYS A 151 -15.14 -15.38 1.11
CA LYS A 151 -15.32 -14.34 0.08
C LYS A 151 -14.04 -13.49 -0.05
N ALA A 152 -13.38 -13.15 1.05
CA ALA A 152 -12.12 -12.40 1.02
C ALA A 152 -10.93 -13.18 0.48
N VAL A 153 -10.91 -14.50 0.66
CA VAL A 153 -9.91 -15.38 0.04
C VAL A 153 -10.20 -15.53 -1.46
N LYS A 154 -11.46 -15.78 -1.85
CA LYS A 154 -11.87 -15.93 -3.26
C LYS A 154 -11.53 -14.71 -4.11
N VAL A 155 -11.75 -13.50 -3.58
CA VAL A 155 -11.41 -12.26 -4.30
C VAL A 155 -9.91 -11.92 -4.22
N GLY A 156 -9.13 -12.62 -3.39
CA GLY A 156 -7.69 -12.42 -3.27
C GLY A 156 -7.26 -11.25 -2.38
N THR A 157 -8.16 -10.72 -1.54
CA THR A 157 -7.78 -9.72 -0.52
C THR A 157 -7.00 -10.36 0.63
N LEU A 158 -7.27 -11.64 0.92
CA LEU A 158 -6.55 -12.45 1.90
C LEU A 158 -5.95 -13.68 1.22
N HIS A 159 -4.73 -14.04 1.61
CA HIS A 159 -4.14 -15.31 1.20
C HIS A 159 -4.84 -16.49 1.89
N ARG A 160 -4.91 -17.65 1.21
CA ARG A 160 -5.56 -18.88 1.71
C ARG A 160 -5.13 -19.28 3.13
N ASN A 161 -3.83 -19.22 3.41
CA ASN A 161 -3.29 -19.55 4.74
C ASN A 161 -3.73 -18.53 5.80
N THR A 162 -3.86 -17.25 5.44
CA THR A 162 -4.36 -16.22 6.36
C THR A 162 -5.83 -16.44 6.68
N GLY A 163 -6.64 -16.84 5.68
CA GLY A 163 -8.02 -17.26 5.90
C GLY A 163 -8.11 -18.46 6.84
N ALA A 164 -7.35 -19.53 6.55
CA ALA A 164 -7.29 -20.73 7.37
C ALA A 164 -6.90 -20.45 8.84
N ARG A 165 -5.86 -19.61 9.07
CA ARG A 165 -5.46 -19.20 10.42
C ARG A 165 -6.60 -18.47 11.17
N ARG A 166 -7.37 -17.62 10.48
CA ARG A 166 -8.50 -16.90 11.09
C ARG A 166 -9.63 -17.83 11.48
N LYS A 167 -9.97 -18.81 10.62
CA LYS A 167 -10.96 -19.85 10.95
C LYS A 167 -10.51 -20.71 12.13
N SER A 168 -9.27 -21.18 12.08
CA SER A 168 -8.67 -21.97 13.15
C SER A 168 -8.71 -21.24 14.49
N ARG A 169 -8.44 -19.92 14.50
CA ARG A 169 -8.55 -19.09 15.71
C ARG A 169 -9.96 -19.09 16.30
N LEU A 170 -11.00 -18.92 15.48
CA LEU A 170 -12.39 -18.91 15.97
C LEU A 170 -12.80 -20.30 16.48
N ALA A 171 -12.47 -21.36 15.75
CA ALA A 171 -12.76 -22.74 16.16
C ALA A 171 -12.08 -23.10 17.50
N ARG A 172 -10.81 -22.73 17.67
CA ARG A 172 -10.07 -22.95 18.93
C ARG A 172 -10.71 -22.22 20.11
N ARG A 173 -11.17 -20.98 19.89
CA ARG A 173 -11.83 -20.19 20.94
C ARG A 173 -13.19 -20.77 21.33
N LYS A 174 -13.99 -21.22 20.35
CA LYS A 174 -15.25 -21.95 20.60
C LYS A 174 -14.99 -23.18 21.49
N LYS A 175 -14.09 -24.06 21.07
CA LYS A 175 -13.73 -25.28 21.84
C LYS A 175 -13.24 -24.99 23.25
N ALA A 176 -12.47 -23.92 23.45
CA ALA A 176 -12.00 -23.54 24.77
C ALA A 176 -13.15 -23.15 25.72
N VAL A 177 -14.21 -22.52 25.20
CA VAL A 177 -15.40 -22.19 25.99
C VAL A 177 -16.23 -23.45 26.30
N GLU A 178 -16.35 -24.36 25.34
CA GLU A 178 -17.04 -25.65 25.55
C GLU A 178 -16.36 -26.49 26.63
N ILE A 179 -15.03 -26.54 26.64
CA ILE A 179 -14.24 -27.24 27.68
C ILE A 179 -14.41 -26.56 29.04
N HIS A 180 -14.41 -25.22 29.08
CA HIS A 180 -14.57 -24.46 30.32
C HIS A 180 -15.92 -24.76 31.00
N HIS A 181 -16.99 -24.88 30.21
CA HIS A 181 -18.33 -25.20 30.70
C HIS A 181 -18.58 -26.71 30.84
N GLY A 182 -17.62 -27.56 30.50
CA GLY A 182 -17.69 -29.01 30.67
C GLY A 182 -18.53 -29.76 29.63
N TRP A 183 -19.01 -29.10 28.57
CA TRP A 183 -19.81 -29.75 27.51
C TRP A 183 -19.00 -30.64 26.59
N TYR A 184 -17.69 -30.42 26.52
CA TYR A 184 -16.79 -31.19 25.70
C TYR A 184 -15.51 -31.50 26.47
N THR A 185 -15.20 -32.79 26.60
CA THR A 185 -13.90 -33.26 27.06
C THR A 185 -13.20 -33.93 25.88
N PRO A 186 -12.07 -33.40 25.39
CA PRO A 186 -11.33 -34.06 24.33
C PRO A 186 -10.83 -35.41 24.84
N ALA A 187 -11.02 -36.46 24.05
CA ALA A 187 -10.39 -37.75 24.33
C ALA A 187 -8.86 -37.57 24.41
N PRO A 188 -8.19 -38.21 25.39
CA PRO A 188 -6.74 -38.19 25.44
C PRO A 188 -6.20 -38.77 24.13
N ALA A 189 -5.13 -38.16 23.60
CA ALA A 189 -4.51 -38.59 22.35
C ALA A 189 -3.85 -39.97 22.53
N GLY A 190 -4.65 -41.04 22.52
CA GLY A 190 -4.19 -42.41 22.44
C GLY A 190 -3.72 -42.69 21.02
N ASN A 191 -2.40 -42.82 20.86
CA ASN A 191 -1.71 -43.45 19.73
C ASN A 191 -2.07 -42.92 18.33
N ALA A 192 -1.66 -41.69 18.02
CA ALA A 192 -1.42 -41.31 16.63
C ALA A 192 0.06 -41.57 16.31
N ALA A 193 0.36 -42.83 15.97
CA ALA A 193 1.61 -43.25 15.34
C ALA A 193 1.58 -42.88 13.84
#